data_AF-A0A3D3Q744-F1
#
_entry.id   AF-A0A3D3Q744-F1
#
_cell.length_a   1.000
_cell.length_b   1.000
_cell.length_c   1.000
_cell.angle_alpha   90.00
_cell.angle_beta   90.00
_cell.angle_gamma   90.00
#
_symmetry.space_group_name_H-M   'P 1'
#
loop_
_entity.id
_entity.type
_entity.pdbx_description
1 polymer ?
#
loop_
_entity_poly.entity_id
_entity_poly.type
_entity_poly.pdbx_seq_one_letter_code
_entity_poly.pdbx_strand_id
1 'polypeptide(L)'
;MGPEHAQRHGRGPGLGRHPAGRRRGRPGGRGVRAARGQDVGDRPGQRAQGAGPPGPGRPGRRGGGADAAGCRGRRRGRRLSPRPVPPPGPDPHRGAVIAFLEGTVAEKAGDRIVLAVNGTGYEVLVPAMTLSKIPPLGRKARLFTRLQIRDEAMLLYGFATPDERLLFDQLITVTGVGPKVALAILSTLTADSLRRAVFTSDLDALTLVPGVGKKVAGRILLDLKDRLGISGDQPATGSLAEVREAMLSLGLSAQEARDALAAIDTDGDRPVEDLLREALRTVKR
;
A
#
# COMPACT_ATOMS: atom_id res chain seq x y z
N MET A 1 20.36 70.97 -19.79
CA MET A 1 19.69 71.49 -21.01
C MET A 1 19.41 70.31 -21.93
N GLY A 2 18.26 70.29 -22.62
CA GLY A 2 17.86 69.19 -23.52
C GLY A 2 18.65 69.17 -24.85
N PRO A 3 18.23 68.36 -25.84
CA PRO A 3 16.87 68.44 -26.36
C PRO A 3 16.12 67.11 -26.58
N GLU A 4 14.85 67.25 -26.94
CA GLU A 4 13.91 66.23 -27.40
C GLU A 4 14.36 65.49 -28.67
N HIS A 5 13.84 64.28 -28.87
CA HIS A 5 13.49 63.79 -30.21
C HIS A 5 12.16 63.03 -30.16
N ALA A 6 11.17 63.50 -30.93
CA ALA A 6 9.84 62.91 -31.03
C ALA A 6 9.61 62.30 -32.43
N GLN A 7 9.08 61.06 -32.50
CA GLN A 7 8.55 60.39 -33.71
C GLN A 7 7.90 59.04 -33.33
N ARG A 8 6.95 58.44 -34.06
CA ARG A 8 5.72 58.94 -34.74
C ARG A 8 4.91 57.71 -35.24
N HIS A 9 3.57 57.72 -35.03
CA HIS A 9 2.48 57.08 -35.82
C HIS A 9 2.39 55.56 -36.17
N GLY A 10 1.14 55.08 -36.15
CA GLY A 10 0.62 53.84 -36.78
C GLY A 10 -0.36 53.09 -35.85
N ARG A 11 -1.71 53.17 -35.91
CA ARG A 11 -2.68 52.87 -37.00
C ARG A 11 -2.34 51.55 -37.73
N GLY A 12 -3.21 50.53 -37.82
CA GLY A 12 -4.62 50.39 -37.41
C GLY A 12 -5.11 48.91 -37.43
N PRO A 13 -6.43 48.65 -37.38
CA PRO A 13 -6.98 47.32 -37.03
C PRO A 13 -7.29 46.39 -38.22
N GLY A 14 -7.26 45.08 -37.99
CA GLY A 14 -7.65 44.04 -38.96
C GLY A 14 -8.94 43.30 -38.56
N LEU A 15 -10.01 43.48 -39.34
CA LEU A 15 -11.26 42.72 -39.24
C LEU A 15 -11.20 41.48 -40.15
N GLY A 16 -11.59 40.30 -39.63
CA GLY A 16 -11.79 39.08 -40.41
C GLY A 16 -13.17 38.49 -40.16
N ARG A 17 -13.99 38.36 -41.22
CA ARG A 17 -15.39 37.88 -41.13
C ARG A 17 -15.52 36.36 -41.39
N HIS A 18 -16.59 35.79 -40.81
CA HIS A 18 -17.34 34.57 -41.20
C HIS A 18 -17.45 34.31 -42.74
N PRO A 19 -17.85 33.10 -43.23
CA PRO A 19 -18.89 32.22 -42.63
C PRO A 19 -18.86 30.67 -42.84
N ALA A 20 -19.78 30.02 -42.11
CA ALA A 20 -20.62 28.86 -42.47
C ALA A 20 -20.07 27.59 -43.16
N GLY A 21 -20.21 26.45 -42.46
CA GLY A 21 -20.31 25.10 -43.05
C GLY A 21 -21.43 24.28 -42.41
N ARG A 22 -22.55 24.07 -43.10
CA ARG A 22 -23.68 23.22 -42.64
C ARG A 22 -23.48 21.76 -43.10
N ARG A 23 -23.84 20.75 -42.28
CA ARG A 23 -25.01 19.85 -42.48
C ARG A 23 -24.94 18.50 -41.71
N ARG A 24 -26.06 18.22 -41.02
CA ARG A 24 -26.82 16.93 -40.93
C ARG A 24 -26.12 15.65 -40.44
N GLY A 25 -26.64 15.07 -39.34
CA GLY A 25 -26.39 13.67 -38.94
C GLY A 25 -27.11 13.25 -37.65
N ARG A 26 -28.39 12.89 -37.71
CA ARG A 26 -29.21 12.25 -36.64
C ARG A 26 -30.35 11.47 -37.31
N PRO A 27 -30.95 10.44 -36.69
CA PRO A 27 -30.37 9.46 -35.75
C PRO A 27 -30.62 8.00 -36.19
N GLY A 28 -29.69 7.08 -35.91
CA GLY A 28 -29.89 5.64 -36.09
C GLY A 28 -30.39 4.97 -34.81
N GLY A 29 -31.69 4.66 -34.73
CA GLY A 29 -32.27 4.00 -33.56
C GLY A 29 -32.18 2.47 -33.62
N ARG A 30 -31.90 1.83 -32.48
CA ARG A 30 -32.31 0.45 -32.17
C ARG A 30 -32.70 0.36 -30.70
N GLY A 31 -33.99 0.51 -30.43
CA GLY A 31 -34.56 0.11 -29.14
C GLY A 31 -34.76 -1.41 -29.12
N VAL A 32 -34.20 -2.09 -28.13
CA VAL A 32 -34.56 -3.48 -27.84
C VAL A 32 -35.72 -3.45 -26.85
N ARG A 33 -36.92 -3.79 -27.32
CA ARG A 33 -38.12 -3.91 -26.47
C ARG A 33 -38.06 -5.21 -25.65
N ALA A 34 -38.61 -5.15 -24.45
CA ALA A 34 -38.84 -6.33 -23.63
C ALA A 34 -39.84 -7.29 -24.30
N ALA A 35 -39.61 -8.60 -24.15
CA ALA A 35 -40.63 -9.62 -24.33
C ALA A 35 -41.33 -9.88 -22.98
N ARG A 36 -42.66 -9.87 -22.97
CA ARG A 36 -43.53 -10.27 -21.85
C ARG A 36 -44.51 -11.34 -22.34
N GLY A 37 -44.80 -12.30 -21.46
CA GLY A 37 -45.78 -13.38 -21.67
C GLY A 37 -45.30 -14.53 -22.55
N GLN A 38 -45.92 -15.72 -22.60
CA GLN A 38 -47.03 -16.32 -21.83
C GLN A 38 -47.14 -17.81 -22.27
N ASP A 39 -47.68 -18.80 -21.54
CA ASP A 39 -48.21 -18.91 -20.17
C ASP A 39 -48.26 -20.42 -19.74
N VAL A 40 -48.76 -20.74 -18.52
CA VAL A 40 -49.39 -22.02 -18.07
C VAL A 40 -48.74 -23.39 -18.43
N GLY A 41 -48.48 -24.22 -17.41
CA GLY A 41 -48.03 -25.61 -17.60
C GLY A 41 -48.08 -26.51 -16.36
N ASP A 42 -49.16 -26.45 -15.58
CA ASP A 42 -49.35 -27.28 -14.38
C ASP A 42 -49.76 -28.72 -14.74
N ARG A 43 -49.04 -29.73 -14.21
CA ARG A 43 -49.53 -31.12 -14.05
C ARG A 43 -48.60 -31.99 -13.19
N PRO A 44 -49.13 -32.68 -12.15
CA PRO A 44 -48.38 -33.66 -11.35
C PRO A 44 -48.54 -35.11 -11.84
N GLY A 45 -47.52 -35.94 -11.63
CA GLY A 45 -47.54 -37.40 -11.89
C GLY A 45 -46.24 -38.06 -11.41
N GLN A 46 -46.17 -38.55 -10.17
CA GLN A 46 -46.42 -39.94 -9.75
C GLN A 46 -45.28 -40.97 -10.03
N ARG A 47 -44.74 -41.48 -8.91
CA ARG A 47 -44.37 -42.89 -8.62
C ARG A 47 -43.32 -43.62 -9.50
N ALA A 48 -42.14 -43.81 -8.90
CA ALA A 48 -41.53 -45.13 -8.68
C ALA A 48 -40.67 -45.02 -7.39
N GLN A 49 -40.96 -45.67 -6.26
CA GLN A 49 -40.94 -47.12 -5.97
C GLN A 49 -39.59 -47.77 -6.29
N GLY A 50 -38.83 -48.09 -5.23
CA GLY A 50 -37.54 -48.78 -5.27
C GLY A 50 -37.01 -48.97 -3.85
N ALA A 51 -37.46 -50.03 -3.17
CA ALA A 51 -37.19 -50.26 -1.76
C ALA A 51 -36.33 -51.51 -1.51
N GLY A 52 -35.31 -51.35 -0.65
CA GLY A 52 -34.64 -52.40 0.12
C GLY A 52 -33.48 -53.16 -0.57
N PRO A 53 -32.74 -54.01 0.18
CA PRO A 53 -32.73 -54.16 1.65
C PRO A 53 -31.33 -53.99 2.29
N PRO A 54 -31.23 -53.74 3.61
CA PRO A 54 -29.98 -53.92 4.36
C PRO A 54 -29.82 -55.38 4.84
N GLY A 55 -28.59 -55.91 4.84
CA GLY A 55 -28.27 -57.28 5.29
C GLY A 55 -26.90 -57.38 5.98
N PRO A 56 -26.68 -58.32 6.92
CA PRO A 56 -25.72 -58.12 8.02
C PRO A 56 -24.43 -58.96 7.93
N GLY A 57 -23.40 -58.55 8.69
CA GLY A 57 -22.16 -59.33 8.82
C GLY A 57 -21.20 -58.88 9.93
N ARG A 58 -21.39 -59.38 11.16
CA ARG A 58 -20.32 -59.60 12.15
C ARG A 58 -20.15 -61.13 12.29
N PRO A 59 -18.92 -61.65 12.31
CA PRO A 59 -18.10 -61.73 13.53
C PRO A 59 -16.64 -61.28 13.28
N GLY A 60 -15.72 -61.14 14.24
CA GLY A 60 -15.75 -61.42 15.67
C GLY A 60 -14.80 -62.54 16.10
N ARG A 61 -13.51 -62.23 16.42
CA ARG A 61 -12.70 -62.82 17.54
C ARG A 61 -11.20 -62.43 17.51
N ARG A 62 -10.65 -62.22 18.73
CA ARG A 62 -9.34 -62.66 19.30
C ARG A 62 -8.11 -62.70 18.36
N GLY A 63 -6.94 -62.17 18.69
CA GLY A 63 -6.27 -62.06 19.99
C GLY A 63 -4.80 -62.55 19.86
N GLY A 64 -3.90 -62.08 20.74
CA GLY A 64 -2.45 -62.38 20.68
C GLY A 64 -1.67 -61.41 19.77
N GLY A 65 -0.43 -61.03 20.08
CA GLY A 65 0.39 -61.31 21.25
C GLY A 65 1.42 -60.19 21.48
N ALA A 66 2.07 -60.19 22.64
CA ALA A 66 3.16 -59.25 22.92
C ALA A 66 4.46 -59.72 22.27
N ASP A 67 5.24 -58.79 21.73
CA ASP A 67 6.68 -58.97 21.55
C ASP A 67 7.42 -57.69 21.92
N ALA A 68 8.33 -57.82 22.88
CA ALA A 68 9.11 -56.72 23.44
C ALA A 68 10.60 -56.93 23.11
N ALA A 69 11.09 -56.26 22.07
CA ALA A 69 12.52 -56.10 21.83
C ALA A 69 12.77 -54.86 20.94
N GLY A 70 13.63 -53.92 21.37
CA GLY A 70 13.97 -52.77 20.49
C GLY A 70 14.53 -51.49 21.12
N CYS A 71 14.79 -51.43 22.43
CA CYS A 71 15.35 -50.22 23.05
C CYS A 71 16.83 -49.96 22.67
N ARG A 72 17.10 -49.35 21.51
CA ARG A 72 18.40 -48.72 21.20
C ARG A 72 18.24 -47.41 20.43
N GLY A 73 18.95 -46.36 20.87
CA GLY A 73 19.17 -45.16 20.05
C GLY A 73 18.22 -43.98 20.27
N ARG A 74 18.14 -43.43 21.49
CA ARG A 74 17.59 -42.08 21.72
C ARG A 74 18.47 -41.02 21.05
N ARG A 75 18.35 -40.81 19.73
CA ARG A 75 18.80 -39.56 19.11
C ARG A 75 17.89 -38.45 19.63
N ARG A 76 18.41 -37.66 20.58
CA ARG A 76 17.75 -36.45 21.06
C ARG A 76 17.46 -35.59 19.83
N GLY A 77 16.20 -35.54 19.40
CA GLY A 77 15.80 -34.57 18.40
C GLY A 77 16.19 -33.19 18.92
N ARG A 78 17.03 -32.47 18.17
CA ARG A 78 17.20 -31.03 18.39
C ARG A 78 15.79 -30.46 18.33
N ARG A 79 15.23 -30.06 19.47
CA ARG A 79 14.07 -29.17 19.48
C ARG A 79 14.55 -27.96 18.70
N LEU A 80 14.00 -27.77 17.50
CA LEU A 80 14.17 -26.54 16.77
C LEU A 80 13.58 -25.48 17.67
N SER A 81 14.44 -24.69 18.33
CA SER A 81 14.00 -23.51 19.05
C SER A 81 13.12 -22.71 18.08
N PRO A 82 11.90 -22.30 18.47
CA PRO A 82 11.10 -21.46 17.61
C PRO A 82 11.95 -20.25 17.26
N ARG A 83 12.16 -20.00 15.95
CA ARG A 83 12.91 -18.83 15.51
C ARG A 83 12.24 -17.62 16.15
N PRO A 84 12.99 -16.68 16.74
CA PRO A 84 12.40 -15.44 17.24
C PRO A 84 11.65 -14.80 16.07
N VAL A 85 10.34 -14.64 16.24
CA VAL A 85 9.55 -13.89 15.28
C VAL A 85 10.02 -12.45 15.42
N PRO A 86 10.50 -11.78 14.36
CA PRO A 86 10.87 -10.38 14.49
C PRO A 86 9.66 -9.60 15.01
N PRO A 87 9.86 -8.60 15.90
CA PRO A 87 8.77 -7.81 16.42
C PRO A 87 7.95 -7.27 15.24
N PRO A 88 6.60 -7.32 15.30
CA PRO A 88 5.80 -6.72 14.24
C PRO A 88 6.19 -5.25 14.12
N GLY A 89 6.60 -4.85 12.92
CA GLY A 89 6.88 -3.45 12.61
C GLY A 89 5.64 -2.59 12.90
N PRO A 90 5.80 -1.25 12.99
CA PRO A 90 4.75 -0.34 13.45
C PRO A 90 3.42 -0.61 12.74
N ASP A 91 2.43 -1.07 13.50
CA ASP A 91 1.18 -1.63 12.98
C ASP A 91 0.52 -0.67 11.97
N PRO A 92 0.49 -1.00 10.66
CA PRO A 92 0.01 -0.07 9.62
C PRO A 92 -1.52 0.04 9.61
N HIS A 93 -2.18 -0.39 10.68
CA HIS A 93 -3.61 -0.37 10.91
C HIS A 93 -4.01 0.42 12.16
N ARG A 94 -3.06 1.01 12.91
CA ARG A 94 -3.37 1.77 14.14
C ARG A 94 -4.25 2.98 13.82
N GLY A 95 -5.56 2.85 14.06
CA GLY A 95 -6.59 3.86 13.75
C GLY A 95 -7.29 3.71 12.40
N ALA A 96 -7.05 2.65 11.62
CA ALA A 96 -7.68 2.45 10.32
C ALA A 96 -9.03 1.72 10.42
N VAL A 97 -10.15 2.43 10.18
CA VAL A 97 -11.51 1.86 10.22
C VAL A 97 -11.76 0.85 9.08
N ILE A 98 -11.29 1.15 7.86
CA ILE A 98 -11.44 0.28 6.68
C ILE A 98 -10.05 -0.05 6.14
N ALA A 99 -9.54 -1.23 6.51
CA ALA A 99 -8.17 -1.66 6.21
C ALA A 99 -7.97 -2.21 4.79
N PHE A 100 -8.95 -2.95 4.28
CA PHE A 100 -9.01 -3.47 2.92
C PHE A 100 -10.47 -3.70 2.51
N LEU A 101 -10.71 -3.75 1.21
CA LEU A 101 -11.98 -4.22 0.62
C LEU A 101 -11.70 -5.39 -0.32
N GLU A 102 -12.60 -6.38 -0.32
CA GLU A 102 -12.63 -7.47 -1.30
C GLU A 102 -14.06 -7.57 -1.85
N GLY A 103 -14.20 -7.49 -3.17
CA GLY A 103 -15.50 -7.45 -3.83
C GLY A 103 -15.40 -7.51 -5.35
N THR A 104 -16.52 -7.40 -6.03
CA THR A 104 -16.57 -7.39 -7.49
C THR A 104 -16.40 -5.98 -8.03
N VAL A 105 -15.56 -5.77 -9.05
CA VAL A 105 -15.44 -4.48 -9.74
C VAL A 105 -16.73 -4.19 -10.51
N ALA A 106 -17.55 -3.28 -10.01
CA ALA A 106 -18.82 -2.88 -10.61
C ALA A 106 -18.63 -1.77 -11.66
N GLU A 107 -17.78 -0.78 -11.36
CA GLU A 107 -17.47 0.33 -12.24
C GLU A 107 -15.97 0.67 -12.20
N LYS A 108 -15.45 1.22 -13.30
CA LYS A 108 -14.06 1.64 -13.47
C LYS A 108 -14.02 2.94 -14.29
N ALA A 109 -13.64 4.04 -13.67
CA ALA A 109 -13.41 5.34 -14.30
C ALA A 109 -11.97 5.82 -14.01
N GLY A 110 -11.51 6.88 -14.69
CA GLY A 110 -10.08 7.17 -14.85
C GLY A 110 -9.26 7.37 -13.57
N ASP A 111 -9.90 7.76 -12.46
CA ASP A 111 -9.29 8.01 -11.14
C ASP A 111 -9.97 7.21 -10.00
N ARG A 112 -11.02 6.43 -10.31
CA ARG A 112 -11.91 5.82 -9.33
C ARG A 112 -12.46 4.48 -9.78
N ILE A 113 -12.84 3.66 -8.82
CA ILE A 113 -13.56 2.41 -9.06
C ILE A 113 -14.75 2.31 -8.11
N VAL A 114 -15.73 1.48 -8.45
CA VAL A 114 -16.77 1.05 -7.52
C VAL A 114 -16.61 -0.44 -7.26
N LEU A 115 -16.38 -0.82 -5.99
CA LEU A 115 -16.35 -2.21 -5.55
C LEU A 115 -17.70 -2.59 -4.93
N ALA A 116 -18.37 -3.58 -5.52
CA ALA A 116 -19.55 -4.20 -4.94
C ALA A 116 -19.12 -5.27 -3.92
N VAL A 117 -19.35 -4.98 -2.64
CA VAL A 117 -19.08 -5.86 -1.49
C VAL A 117 -20.42 -6.19 -0.83
N ASN A 118 -20.87 -7.44 -0.91
CA ASN A 118 -22.13 -7.93 -0.30
C ASN A 118 -23.39 -7.08 -0.61
N GLY A 119 -23.44 -6.43 -1.79
CA GLY A 119 -24.54 -5.55 -2.20
C GLY A 119 -24.32 -4.06 -1.95
N THR A 120 -23.28 -3.67 -1.23
CA THR A 120 -22.88 -2.27 -1.03
C THR A 120 -21.81 -1.87 -2.05
N GLY A 121 -22.02 -0.74 -2.74
CA GLY A 121 -21.03 -0.15 -3.65
C GLY A 121 -20.14 0.84 -2.91
N TYR A 122 -18.84 0.56 -2.82
CA TYR A 122 -17.84 1.49 -2.28
C TYR A 122 -17.11 2.20 -3.42
N GLU A 123 -17.23 3.53 -3.52
CA GLU A 123 -16.36 4.34 -4.38
C GLU A 123 -14.96 4.43 -3.76
N VAL A 124 -13.94 4.09 -4.55
CA VAL A 124 -12.54 4.09 -4.11
C VAL A 124 -11.70 4.84 -5.14
N LEU A 125 -10.99 5.88 -4.69
CA LEU A 125 -10.02 6.64 -5.47
C LEU A 125 -8.71 5.85 -5.54
N VAL A 126 -8.19 5.61 -6.75
CA VAL A 126 -7.00 4.75 -6.96
C VAL A 126 -5.95 5.46 -7.81
N PRO A 127 -4.65 5.25 -7.57
CA PRO A 127 -3.59 5.71 -8.48
C PRO A 127 -3.75 5.12 -9.89
N ALA A 128 -3.34 5.85 -10.92
CA ALA A 128 -3.44 5.39 -12.31
C ALA A 128 -2.65 4.09 -12.55
N MET A 129 -1.50 3.92 -11.90
CA MET A 129 -0.73 2.66 -11.94
C MET A 129 -1.50 1.49 -11.32
N THR A 130 -2.20 1.73 -10.21
CA THR A 130 -3.04 0.74 -9.53
C THR A 130 -4.26 0.37 -10.39
N LEU A 131 -4.88 1.35 -11.05
CA LEU A 131 -6.01 1.16 -11.97
C LEU A 131 -5.68 0.16 -13.09
N SER A 132 -4.46 0.20 -13.63
CA SER A 132 -3.98 -0.73 -14.65
C SER A 132 -3.75 -2.16 -14.13
N LYS A 133 -3.48 -2.34 -12.83
CA LYS A 133 -3.33 -3.66 -12.18
C LYS A 133 -4.68 -4.31 -11.83
N ILE A 134 -5.74 -3.51 -11.69
CA ILE A 134 -7.07 -3.98 -11.26
C ILE A 134 -7.76 -4.79 -12.37
N PRO A 135 -8.34 -5.98 -12.04
CA PRO A 135 -9.13 -6.81 -12.95
C PRO A 135 -10.21 -6.07 -13.76
N PRO A 136 -10.67 -6.65 -14.89
CA PRO A 136 -11.79 -6.10 -15.66
C PRO A 136 -13.11 -6.15 -14.86
N LEU A 137 -14.10 -5.39 -15.34
CA LEU A 137 -15.46 -5.33 -14.78
C LEU A 137 -16.05 -6.73 -14.57
N GLY A 138 -16.81 -6.90 -13.49
CA GLY A 138 -17.44 -8.18 -13.14
C GLY A 138 -16.49 -9.24 -12.53
N ARG A 139 -15.20 -8.95 -12.36
CA ARG A 139 -14.26 -9.83 -11.64
C ARG A 139 -14.06 -9.38 -10.19
N LYS A 140 -13.71 -10.34 -9.32
CA LYS A 140 -13.30 -10.05 -7.95
C LYS A 140 -11.94 -9.34 -7.93
N ALA A 141 -11.82 -8.33 -7.07
CA ALA A 141 -10.59 -7.64 -6.76
C ALA A 141 -10.49 -7.42 -5.25
N ARG A 142 -9.26 -7.36 -4.74
CA ARG A 142 -8.94 -6.97 -3.37
C ARG A 142 -8.02 -5.76 -3.40
N LEU A 143 -8.30 -4.76 -2.57
CA LEU A 143 -7.49 -3.55 -2.44
C LEU A 143 -7.26 -3.22 -0.98
N PHE A 144 -6.06 -2.74 -0.68
CA PHE A 144 -5.72 -2.15 0.61
C PHE A 144 -6.22 -0.71 0.62
N THR A 145 -6.92 -0.33 1.68
CA THR A 145 -7.62 0.97 1.71
C THR A 145 -7.13 1.89 2.81
N ARG A 146 -7.27 3.20 2.57
CA ARG A 146 -7.07 4.25 3.54
C ARG A 146 -8.28 5.19 3.53
N LEU A 147 -9.02 5.24 4.62
CA LEU A 147 -10.12 6.18 4.82
C LEU A 147 -9.54 7.53 5.28
N GLN A 148 -9.89 8.60 4.57
CA GLN A 148 -9.62 9.98 4.97
C GLN A 148 -10.94 10.68 5.28
N ILE A 149 -11.09 11.14 6.52
CA ILE A 149 -12.21 11.96 6.94
C ILE A 149 -11.79 13.43 6.81
N ARG A 150 -12.64 14.23 6.18
CA ARG A 150 -12.62 15.70 6.12
C ARG A 150 -14.02 16.19 6.51
N ASP A 151 -14.13 17.45 6.89
CA ASP A 151 -15.32 18.02 7.53
C ASP A 151 -16.64 17.75 6.77
N GLU A 152 -16.60 17.79 5.43
CA GLU A 152 -17.77 17.52 4.57
C GLU A 152 -17.64 16.26 3.71
N ALA A 153 -16.56 15.47 3.84
CA ALA A 153 -16.32 14.33 2.94
C ALA A 153 -15.53 13.18 3.58
N MET A 154 -16.06 11.97 3.42
CA MET A 154 -15.34 10.71 3.66
C MET A 154 -14.82 10.17 2.33
N LEU A 155 -13.50 10.18 2.14
CA LEU A 155 -12.85 9.71 0.92
C LEU A 155 -12.08 8.40 1.19
N LEU A 156 -12.33 7.39 0.37
CA LEU A 156 -11.64 6.11 0.47
C LEU A 156 -10.59 5.99 -0.65
N TYR A 157 -9.32 5.86 -0.26
CA TYR A 157 -8.20 5.64 -1.17
C TYR A 157 -7.86 4.15 -1.24
N GLY A 158 -7.48 3.65 -2.41
CA GLY A 158 -7.24 2.23 -2.65
C GLY A 158 -5.93 1.93 -3.38
N PHE A 159 -5.27 0.85 -2.96
CA PHE A 159 -3.94 0.45 -3.40
C PHE A 159 -3.89 -1.07 -3.69
N ALA A 160 -3.07 -1.49 -4.65
CA ALA A 160 -2.94 -2.91 -5.01
C ALA A 160 -2.08 -3.68 -4.00
N THR A 161 -1.15 -2.99 -3.34
CA THR A 161 -0.21 -3.59 -2.38
C THR A 161 -0.26 -2.86 -1.03
N PRO A 162 0.12 -3.52 0.08
CA PRO A 162 0.24 -2.85 1.38
C PRO A 162 1.36 -1.80 1.38
N ASP A 163 2.42 -2.01 0.60
CA ASP A 163 3.53 -1.06 0.38
C ASP A 163 3.07 0.27 -0.22
N GLU A 164 2.23 0.23 -1.26
CA GLU A 164 1.63 1.42 -1.87
C GLU A 164 0.81 2.22 -0.84
N ARG A 165 0.03 1.54 0.00
CA ARG A 165 -0.72 2.16 1.10
C ARG A 165 0.21 2.78 2.15
N LEU A 166 1.26 2.08 2.56
CA LEU A 166 2.19 2.57 3.57
C LEU A 166 2.96 3.81 3.08
N LEU A 167 3.37 3.83 1.81
CA LEU A 167 3.97 5.01 1.19
C LEU A 167 2.98 6.18 1.09
N PHE A 168 1.71 5.93 0.77
CA PHE A 168 0.68 6.97 0.81
C PHE A 168 0.53 7.56 2.22
N ASP A 169 0.47 6.71 3.24
CA ASP A 169 0.36 7.13 4.65
C ASP A 169 1.59 7.93 5.12
N GLN A 170 2.78 7.64 4.60
CA GLN A 170 3.97 8.48 4.81
C GLN A 170 3.87 9.81 4.05
N LEU A 171 3.48 9.79 2.77
CA LEU A 171 3.37 10.99 1.93
C LEU A 171 2.39 12.03 2.49
N ILE A 172 1.21 11.62 2.98
CA ILE A 172 0.21 12.56 3.53
C ILE A 172 0.64 13.24 4.84
N THR A 173 1.73 12.78 5.48
CA THR A 173 2.29 13.43 6.68
C THR A 173 3.31 14.52 6.35
N VAL A 174 3.76 14.62 5.09
CA VAL A 174 4.71 15.64 4.64
C VAL A 174 3.99 16.98 4.52
N THR A 175 4.53 18.02 5.14
CA THR A 175 3.91 19.36 5.14
C THR A 175 3.81 19.90 3.71
N GLY A 176 2.58 20.17 3.27
CA GLY A 176 2.27 20.64 1.91
C GLY A 176 1.90 19.53 0.91
N VAL A 177 1.93 18.25 1.30
CA VAL A 177 1.49 17.13 0.46
C VAL A 177 0.08 16.70 0.87
N GLY A 178 -0.91 17.06 0.04
CA GLY A 178 -2.29 16.59 0.22
C GLY A 178 -2.53 15.19 -0.40
N PRO A 179 -3.61 14.49 -0.02
CA PRO A 179 -3.99 13.19 -0.61
C PRO A 179 -4.04 13.16 -2.14
N LYS A 180 -4.49 14.26 -2.77
CA LYS A 180 -4.52 14.40 -4.24
C LYS A 180 -3.11 14.42 -4.85
N VAL A 181 -2.15 15.05 -4.17
CA VAL A 181 -0.74 15.08 -4.61
C VAL A 181 -0.08 13.73 -4.35
N ALA A 182 -0.36 13.08 -3.21
CA ALA A 182 0.12 11.72 -2.94
C ALA A 182 -0.38 10.69 -3.97
N LEU A 183 -1.65 10.77 -4.39
CA LEU A 183 -2.17 9.98 -5.51
C LEU A 183 -1.46 10.28 -6.84
N ALA A 184 -1.14 11.55 -7.13
CA ALA A 184 -0.39 11.92 -8.34
C ALA A 184 1.03 11.33 -8.32
N ILE A 185 1.73 11.40 -7.18
CA ILE A 185 3.05 10.78 -7.00
C ILE A 185 2.98 9.28 -7.29
N LEU A 186 2.04 8.56 -6.68
CA LEU A 186 1.85 7.10 -6.88
C LEU A 186 1.24 6.74 -8.26
N SER A 187 0.83 7.74 -9.05
CA SER A 187 0.39 7.56 -10.44
C SER A 187 1.52 7.76 -11.45
N THR A 188 2.59 8.47 -11.05
CA THR A 188 3.77 8.75 -11.89
C THR A 188 4.95 7.84 -11.55
N LEU A 189 5.16 7.56 -10.26
CA LEU A 189 6.27 6.77 -9.73
C LEU A 189 5.74 5.50 -9.04
N THR A 190 6.37 4.37 -9.30
CA THR A 190 6.15 3.14 -8.52
C THR A 190 6.67 3.29 -7.10
N ALA A 191 6.19 2.45 -6.18
CA ALA A 191 6.72 2.34 -4.82
C ALA A 191 8.27 2.25 -4.79
N ASP A 192 8.85 1.40 -5.64
CA ASP A 192 10.29 1.19 -5.72
C ASP A 192 11.03 2.38 -6.36
N SER A 193 10.46 3.04 -7.36
CA SER A 193 11.06 4.23 -7.95
C SER A 193 11.00 5.44 -7.00
N LEU A 194 9.91 5.58 -6.23
CA LEU A 194 9.81 6.60 -5.17
C LEU A 194 10.85 6.34 -4.08
N ARG A 195 10.97 5.10 -3.58
CA ARG A 195 12.03 4.70 -2.64
C ARG A 195 13.41 5.05 -3.19
N ARG A 196 13.73 4.61 -4.41
CA ARG A 196 15.02 4.93 -5.07
C ARG A 196 15.29 6.44 -5.16
N ALA A 197 14.31 7.24 -5.59
CA ALA A 197 14.46 8.70 -5.66
C ALA A 197 14.76 9.32 -4.29
N VAL A 198 14.17 8.81 -3.20
CA VAL A 198 14.49 9.24 -1.83
C VAL A 198 15.91 8.81 -1.43
N PHE A 199 16.35 7.58 -1.75
CA PHE A 199 17.72 7.13 -1.49
C PHE A 199 18.77 7.97 -2.25
N THR A 200 18.55 8.23 -3.54
CA THR A 200 19.50 8.99 -4.40
C THR A 200 19.34 10.50 -4.29
N SER A 201 18.37 10.99 -3.50
CA SER A 201 18.01 12.42 -3.41
C SER A 201 17.66 13.05 -4.77
N ASP A 202 17.02 12.27 -5.65
CA ASP A 202 16.62 12.70 -6.99
C ASP A 202 15.39 13.62 -6.91
N LEU A 203 15.68 14.93 -6.95
CA LEU A 203 14.67 15.99 -6.90
C LEU A 203 13.93 16.13 -8.24
N ASP A 204 14.60 15.90 -9.37
CA ASP A 204 14.04 16.11 -10.70
C ASP A 204 12.93 15.10 -10.98
N ALA A 205 13.14 13.82 -10.64
CA ALA A 205 12.13 12.76 -10.72
C ALA A 205 10.83 13.09 -9.95
N LEU A 206 10.93 13.77 -8.81
CA LEU A 206 9.76 14.21 -8.03
C LEU A 206 9.09 15.45 -8.63
N THR A 207 9.84 16.37 -9.24
CA THR A 207 9.26 17.56 -9.90
C THR A 207 8.53 17.26 -11.20
N LEU A 208 8.69 16.06 -11.76
CA LEU A 208 7.92 15.59 -12.91
C LEU A 208 6.43 15.38 -12.57
N VAL A 209 6.09 15.27 -11.28
CA VAL A 209 4.72 14.98 -10.81
C VAL A 209 3.86 16.24 -10.82
N PRO A 210 2.65 16.23 -11.42
CA PRO A 210 1.78 17.40 -11.44
C PRO A 210 1.37 17.83 -10.03
N GLY A 211 1.72 19.07 -9.68
CA GLY A 211 1.48 19.65 -8.35
C GLY A 211 2.67 19.58 -7.38
N VAL A 212 3.79 18.96 -7.77
CA VAL A 212 5.03 18.90 -6.96
C VAL A 212 6.06 19.89 -7.51
N GLY A 213 6.17 21.06 -6.89
CA GLY A 213 7.24 22.02 -7.18
C GLY A 213 8.54 21.71 -6.44
N LYS A 214 9.68 22.30 -6.85
CA LYS A 214 11.02 22.09 -6.25
C LYS A 214 11.05 22.13 -4.71
N LYS A 215 10.32 23.09 -4.10
CA LYS A 215 10.21 23.23 -2.64
C LYS A 215 9.49 22.05 -1.98
N VAL A 216 8.44 21.51 -2.61
CA VAL A 216 7.68 20.36 -2.11
C VAL A 216 8.46 19.07 -2.35
N ALA A 217 9.11 18.91 -3.50
CA ALA A 217 10.01 17.80 -3.79
C ALA A 217 11.13 17.69 -2.75
N GLY A 218 11.84 18.79 -2.46
CA GLY A 218 12.87 18.82 -1.42
C GLY A 218 12.35 18.47 -0.01
N ARG A 219 11.11 18.88 0.32
CA ARG A 219 10.47 18.52 1.60
C ARG A 219 10.11 17.02 1.66
N ILE A 220 9.58 16.46 0.56
CA ILE A 220 9.30 15.02 0.43
C ILE A 220 10.58 14.21 0.61
N LEU A 221 11.68 14.58 -0.04
CA LEU A 221 12.96 13.90 0.11
C LEU A 221 13.44 13.88 1.56
N LEU A 222 13.41 15.03 2.25
CA LEU A 222 13.84 15.13 3.64
C LEU A 222 12.95 14.31 4.59
N ASP A 223 11.63 14.53 4.55
CA ASP A 223 10.68 13.91 5.48
C ASP A 223 10.55 12.39 5.25
N LEU A 224 10.71 11.89 4.00
CA LEU A 224 10.73 10.46 3.73
C LEU A 224 12.08 9.79 4.06
N LYS A 225 13.20 10.49 3.86
CA LYS A 225 14.54 9.93 4.19
C LYS A 225 14.69 9.69 5.69
N ASP A 226 14.13 10.59 6.49
CA ASP A 226 13.99 10.47 7.95
C ASP A 226 13.13 9.25 8.33
N ARG A 227 11.90 9.18 7.80
CA ARG A 227 10.92 8.10 8.10
C ARG A 227 11.31 6.71 7.60
N LEU A 228 12.14 6.61 6.56
CA LEU A 228 12.64 5.33 6.04
C LEU A 228 13.90 4.86 6.79
N GLY A 229 14.39 5.60 7.79
CA GLY A 229 15.60 5.25 8.55
C GLY A 229 16.88 5.27 7.70
N ILE A 230 16.87 6.02 6.60
CA ILE A 230 18.00 6.16 5.66
C ILE A 230 18.97 7.22 6.18
N SER A 231 18.45 8.23 6.88
CA SER A 231 19.19 8.84 7.98
C SER A 231 19.27 7.80 9.10
N GLY A 232 20.47 7.47 9.60
CA GLY A 232 20.74 6.43 10.60
C GLY A 232 20.23 6.74 12.01
N ASP A 233 18.98 7.18 12.11
CA ASP A 233 18.27 7.57 13.32
C ASP A 233 16.95 6.81 13.44
N GLN A 234 17.00 5.47 13.30
CA GLN A 234 15.92 4.69 13.90
C GLN A 234 15.94 4.95 15.41
N PRO A 235 14.78 5.25 16.03
CA PRO A 235 14.65 5.11 17.47
C PRO A 235 14.79 3.62 17.78
N ALA A 236 15.98 3.20 18.19
CA ALA A 236 16.34 1.81 18.39
C ALA A 236 15.66 1.27 19.65
N THR A 237 14.37 0.94 19.57
CA THR A 237 13.59 0.44 20.71
C THR A 237 14.18 -0.89 21.20
N GLY A 238 14.90 -0.82 22.31
CA GLY A 238 15.69 -1.91 22.90
C GLY A 238 16.96 -1.34 23.57
N SER A 239 17.78 -2.23 24.12
CA SER A 239 19.03 -1.94 24.83
C SER A 239 19.98 -0.96 24.09
N LEU A 240 19.90 -0.92 22.76
CA LEU A 240 20.73 -0.10 21.89
C LEU A 240 20.40 1.42 22.02
N ALA A 241 19.14 1.80 22.27
CA ALA A 241 18.81 3.19 22.61
C ALA A 241 19.32 3.59 24.02
N GLU A 242 19.30 2.67 24.99
CA GLU A 242 19.82 2.92 26.33
C GLU A 242 21.35 3.13 26.29
N VAL A 243 22.08 2.34 25.50
CA VAL A 243 23.50 2.57 25.21
C VAL A 243 23.72 3.92 24.55
N ARG A 244 22.92 4.28 23.54
CA ARG A 244 23.03 5.57 22.85
C ARG A 244 22.82 6.76 23.79
N GLU A 245 21.78 6.75 24.61
CA GLU A 245 21.50 7.80 25.61
C GLU A 245 22.62 7.88 26.65
N ALA A 246 23.15 6.74 27.11
CA ALA A 246 24.31 6.72 28.00
C ALA A 246 25.56 7.35 27.35
N MET A 247 25.84 7.08 26.07
CA MET A 247 26.95 7.69 25.34
C MET A 247 26.77 9.21 25.16
N LEU A 248 25.55 9.68 24.86
CA LEU A 248 25.22 11.10 24.81
C LEU A 248 25.40 11.78 26.18
N SER A 249 24.96 11.12 27.26
CA SER A 249 25.12 11.62 28.63
C SER A 249 26.59 11.67 29.10
N LEU A 250 27.48 10.90 28.47
CA LEU A 250 28.93 10.95 28.68
C LEU A 250 29.61 12.07 27.86
N GLY A 251 28.86 12.83 27.07
CA GLY A 251 29.35 13.99 26.30
C GLY A 251 29.82 13.69 24.88
N LEU A 252 29.55 12.50 24.35
CA LEU A 252 29.83 12.17 22.94
C LEU A 252 28.77 12.81 22.04
N SER A 253 29.13 13.16 20.80
CA SER A 253 28.16 13.66 19.82
C SER A 253 27.23 12.54 19.33
N ALA A 254 26.05 12.94 18.85
CA ALA A 254 25.09 12.01 18.25
C ALA A 254 25.60 11.32 16.98
N GLN A 255 26.69 11.79 16.39
CA GLN A 255 27.34 11.15 15.24
C GLN A 255 28.32 10.07 15.71
N GLU A 256 29.22 10.39 16.64
CA GLU A 256 30.18 9.43 17.22
C GLU A 256 29.47 8.24 17.90
N ALA A 257 28.35 8.50 18.59
CA ALA A 257 27.53 7.44 19.19
C ALA A 257 26.96 6.49 18.12
N ARG A 258 26.50 7.00 16.96
CA ARG A 258 26.01 6.17 15.85
C ARG A 258 27.12 5.35 15.22
N ASP A 259 28.27 5.97 14.93
CA ASP A 259 29.37 5.32 14.24
C ASP A 259 29.98 4.19 15.12
N ALA A 260 30.01 4.39 16.45
CA ALA A 260 30.39 3.35 17.40
C ALA A 260 29.37 2.20 17.49
N LEU A 261 28.06 2.51 17.47
CA LEU A 261 26.98 1.52 17.50
C LEU A 261 26.82 0.74 16.18
N ALA A 262 27.24 1.32 15.05
CA ALA A 262 27.30 0.63 13.75
C ALA A 262 28.51 -0.31 13.63
N ALA A 263 29.52 -0.16 14.49
CA ALA A 263 30.75 -0.95 14.50
C ALA A 263 30.72 -2.18 15.43
N ILE A 264 29.62 -2.40 16.16
CA ILE A 264 29.44 -3.54 17.07
C ILE A 264 28.45 -4.56 16.50
N ASP A 265 28.79 -5.85 16.59
CA ASP A 265 27.88 -6.93 16.20
C ASP A 265 26.73 -7.06 17.21
N THR A 266 25.50 -6.86 16.76
CA THR A 266 24.29 -6.89 17.61
C THR A 266 23.59 -8.26 17.62
N ASP A 267 24.17 -9.27 16.97
CA ASP A 267 23.69 -10.66 16.95
C ASP A 267 23.98 -11.39 18.27
N GLY A 268 23.24 -11.01 19.32
CA GLY A 268 23.24 -11.68 20.62
C GLY A 268 22.45 -10.88 21.66
N ASP A 269 21.70 -11.60 22.50
CA ASP A 269 20.97 -11.05 23.65
C ASP A 269 21.96 -10.66 24.77
N ARG A 270 22.73 -9.59 24.53
CA ARG A 270 23.82 -9.09 25.38
C ARG A 270 23.32 -7.97 26.29
N PRO A 271 23.77 -7.91 27.57
CA PRO A 271 23.36 -6.86 28.49
C PRO A 271 23.86 -5.48 28.05
N VAL A 272 23.11 -4.44 28.41
CA VAL A 272 23.33 -3.03 28.03
C VAL A 272 24.75 -2.57 28.39
N GLU A 273 25.25 -2.99 29.53
CA GLU A 273 26.56 -2.61 30.08
C GLU A 273 27.73 -3.11 29.23
N ASP A 274 27.61 -4.31 28.64
CA ASP A 274 28.67 -4.88 27.80
C ASP A 274 28.68 -4.24 26.41
N LEU A 275 27.51 -3.95 25.85
CA LEU A 275 27.37 -3.19 24.61
C LEU A 275 27.93 -1.76 24.75
N LEU A 276 27.68 -1.10 25.90
CA LEU A 276 28.24 0.23 26.20
C LEU A 276 29.77 0.21 26.34
N ARG A 277 30.34 -0.80 27.01
CA ARG A 277 31.80 -0.97 27.10
C ARG A 277 32.44 -1.17 25.74
N GLU A 278 31.81 -1.96 24.87
CA GLU A 278 32.32 -2.25 23.52
C GLU A 278 32.24 -1.00 22.63
N ALA A 279 31.11 -0.29 22.63
CA ALA A 279 30.95 0.97 21.88
C ALA A 279 31.96 2.06 22.32
N LEU A 280 32.15 2.26 23.63
CA LEU A 280 33.12 3.23 24.15
C LEU A 280 34.58 2.85 23.82
N ARG A 281 34.89 1.56 23.67
CA ARG A 281 36.22 1.09 23.25
C ARG A 281 36.52 1.43 21.80
N THR A 282 35.50 1.49 20.95
CA THR A 282 35.63 1.90 19.53
C THR A 282 35.91 3.40 19.38
N VAL A 283 35.28 4.25 20.21
CA VAL A 283 35.47 5.71 20.17
C VAL A 283 36.82 6.14 20.73
N LYS A 284 37.36 5.43 21.74
CA LYS A 284 38.59 5.82 22.45
C LYS A 284 39.88 5.39 21.73
N ARG A 285 39.96 5.60 20.41
CA ARG A 285 41.06 5.12 19.56
C ARG A 285 41.72 6.23 18.75
#